data_AF-A0A8S2EF27-F1
#
_entry.id   AF-A0A8S2EF27-F1
#
_cell.length_a   1.000
_cell.length_b   1.000
_cell.length_c   1.000
_cell.angle_alpha   90.00
_cell.angle_beta   90.00
_cell.angle_gamma   90.00
#
_symmetry.space_group_name_H-M   'P 1'
#
loop_
_entity.id
_entity.type
_entity.pdbx_description
1 polymer ?
#
loop_
_entity_poly.entity_id
_entity_poly.type
_entity_poly.pdbx_seq_one_letter_code
_entity_poly.pdbx_strand_id
1 'polypeptide(L)'
;MTTSVNEERIIHQYNSDSTTCDLFKQMEPEFHRYCTMGEWRHNHQLPSFEISREYIQTKIYPKLQQQSEKLAQQLAISTIRRVKTEERWACQQNRLTLSRCFVELFFSRQIRRGPIPVEEDQIKLREKVITNGIKSGLQFSILMLPNRDENLAKNDGHLPDLGEILSLVKLWSIVRAMFLIKDYFIQQILVKLFRKIFEKSKIETIYDIERLLGEMLTLRTSPIISVDDEFDIINYLIIKLLSNRKYSKYTSYLRQMYDELIPYEIKKIEKVELLIIELVKHQITLKWLFETVQQLLSIEQNSIEIIVVQDAHRYTCYDTDNRQHIYEYTQALNQIVQQMNLQQYIKLISHNQLEKDSEENKIFQIQRQQLYDEQYFKLIKPFIESKSSVLQASISRDKFRAKIEELSLNENIVELIEPVLHGRLHPELIDAHLSPIQELKFLAQIYEVSQDNDTEKLRQEVLFSSLINAIKYICSYETQTSTKNYLNLDDIEFLLPKSIRLSIHNKPFHQTRVQFLIKTSSNLHRQPWHGTVTLRRSQKKHFVFDIQLSLLYKLNKYIPVFVTSSLSTTDDYFSKLAKNIQPIMWVHPDLIKDYDQQFNGEMLLSKLLFDDDHVNNLRI
;
A
#
# COMPACT_ATOMS: atom_id res chain seq x y z
N MET A 1 30.30 -28.67 -8.26
CA MET A 1 30.36 -27.33 -8.89
C MET A 1 29.35 -27.30 -10.02
N THR A 2 28.16 -26.81 -9.74
CA THR A 2 27.15 -26.37 -10.71
C THR A 2 26.21 -25.46 -9.91
N THR A 3 26.61 -24.21 -9.77
CA THR A 3 25.78 -23.13 -9.25
C THR A 3 24.71 -22.84 -10.29
N SER A 4 23.48 -23.31 -10.06
CA SER A 4 22.31 -22.77 -10.75
C SER A 4 22.09 -21.35 -10.21
N VAL A 5 22.56 -20.37 -10.96
CA VAL A 5 22.12 -18.98 -10.83
C VAL A 5 20.65 -18.99 -11.24
N ASN A 6 19.74 -19.06 -10.26
CA ASN A 6 18.37 -18.63 -10.47
C ASN A 6 18.43 -17.11 -10.70
N GLU A 7 18.59 -16.70 -11.95
CA GLU A 7 18.23 -15.36 -12.37
C GLU A 7 16.72 -15.23 -12.15
N GLU A 8 16.34 -14.70 -10.98
CA GLU A 8 15.00 -14.17 -10.75
C GLU A 8 14.78 -13.06 -11.76
N ARG A 9 14.24 -13.41 -12.94
CA ARG A 9 13.63 -12.43 -13.83
C ARG A 9 12.70 -11.58 -12.99
N ILE A 10 12.94 -10.27 -13.01
CA ILE A 10 12.03 -9.30 -12.43
C ILE A 10 10.79 -9.32 -13.33
N ILE A 11 9.91 -10.30 -13.10
CA ILE A 11 8.59 -10.33 -13.71
C ILE A 11 7.89 -9.11 -13.11
N HIS A 12 7.92 -7.99 -13.83
CA HIS A 12 6.98 -6.93 -13.60
C HIS A 12 5.60 -7.59 -13.67
N GLN A 13 4.87 -7.57 -12.55
CA GLN A 13 3.59 -8.25 -12.37
C GLN A 13 2.47 -7.56 -13.13
N TYR A 14 2.65 -7.41 -14.43
CA TYR A 14 1.57 -7.32 -15.39
C TYR A 14 1.08 -8.75 -15.63
N ASN A 15 0.42 -9.31 -14.61
CA ASN A 15 -0.19 -10.65 -14.65
C ASN A 15 -1.52 -10.65 -15.44
N SER A 16 -1.63 -9.77 -16.43
CA SER A 16 -2.49 -9.85 -17.59
C SER A 16 -1.48 -9.66 -18.73
N ASP A 17 -1.23 -10.59 -19.64
CA ASP A 17 -1.95 -10.58 -20.92
C ASP A 17 -1.29 -11.55 -21.92
N SER A 18 -1.16 -12.83 -21.56
CA SER A 18 -1.28 -13.89 -22.59
C SER A 18 -2.69 -14.46 -22.63
N THR A 19 -3.34 -14.56 -21.46
CA THR A 19 -4.69 -15.10 -21.32
C THR A 19 -5.78 -14.15 -21.77
N THR A 20 -5.54 -12.84 -21.88
CA THR A 20 -6.62 -11.89 -22.22
C THR A 20 -7.04 -11.98 -23.68
N CYS A 21 -6.10 -12.20 -24.61
CA CYS A 21 -6.43 -12.55 -25.99
C CYS A 21 -7.26 -13.85 -26.06
N ASP A 22 -6.85 -14.89 -25.31
CA ASP A 22 -7.62 -16.15 -25.23
C ASP A 22 -9.01 -15.95 -24.60
N LEU A 23 -9.11 -15.08 -23.58
CA LEU A 23 -10.38 -14.74 -22.92
C LEU A 23 -11.32 -13.98 -23.86
N PHE A 24 -10.79 -13.04 -24.64
CA PHE A 24 -11.56 -12.36 -25.67
C PHE A 24 -12.11 -13.37 -26.70
N LYS A 25 -11.27 -14.28 -27.19
CA LYS A 25 -11.67 -15.34 -28.13
C LYS A 25 -12.73 -16.27 -27.54
N GLN A 26 -12.59 -16.67 -26.28
CA GLN A 26 -13.59 -17.50 -25.58
C GLN A 26 -14.95 -16.80 -25.43
N MET A 27 -14.96 -15.47 -25.36
CA MET A 27 -16.18 -14.68 -25.19
C MET A 27 -16.82 -14.21 -26.49
N GLU A 28 -16.12 -14.32 -27.63
CA GLU A 28 -16.62 -13.92 -28.94
C GLU A 28 -18.05 -14.41 -29.25
N PRO A 29 -18.45 -15.66 -28.91
CA PRO A 29 -19.80 -16.15 -29.17
C PRO A 29 -20.88 -15.49 -28.30
N GLU A 30 -20.53 -14.90 -27.16
CA GLU A 30 -21.47 -14.32 -26.20
C GLU A 30 -21.35 -12.78 -26.11
N PHE A 31 -20.47 -12.19 -26.92
CA PHE A 31 -19.99 -10.81 -26.80
C PHE A 31 -21.07 -9.74 -26.79
N HIS A 32 -22.10 -9.93 -27.60
CA HIS A 32 -23.26 -9.04 -27.72
C HIS A 32 -24.08 -8.95 -26.42
N ARG A 33 -23.95 -9.92 -25.51
CA ARG A 33 -24.58 -9.88 -24.19
C ARG A 33 -23.84 -8.99 -23.19
N TYR A 34 -22.59 -8.59 -23.45
CA TYR A 34 -21.66 -8.11 -22.42
C TYR A 34 -21.21 -6.64 -22.54
N CYS A 35 -21.67 -5.92 -23.57
CA CYS A 35 -20.94 -4.75 -24.05
C CYS A 35 -21.51 -3.37 -23.76
N THR A 36 -22.71 -3.27 -23.20
CA THR A 36 -23.06 -2.04 -22.49
C THR A 36 -23.73 -2.41 -21.18
N MET A 37 -23.23 -1.89 -20.06
CA MET A 37 -23.87 -2.09 -18.75
C MET A 37 -25.31 -1.54 -18.75
N GLY A 38 -25.59 -0.56 -19.63
CA GLY A 38 -26.94 -0.07 -19.94
C GLY A 38 -27.84 -1.11 -20.61
N GLU A 39 -27.40 -1.79 -21.67
CA GLU A 39 -28.15 -2.92 -22.27
C GLU A 39 -28.14 -4.16 -21.36
N TRP A 40 -27.12 -4.34 -20.52
CA TRP A 40 -27.07 -5.39 -19.50
C TRP A 40 -28.17 -5.19 -18.44
N ARG A 41 -28.41 -3.94 -18.03
CA ARG A 41 -29.48 -3.54 -17.11
C ARG A 41 -30.86 -3.44 -17.77
N HIS A 42 -30.94 -3.11 -19.06
CA HIS A 42 -32.23 -2.85 -19.74
C HIS A 42 -32.72 -3.98 -20.66
N ASN A 43 -31.84 -4.73 -21.33
CA ASN A 43 -32.23 -5.71 -22.37
C ASN A 43 -32.30 -7.16 -21.87
N HIS A 44 -31.80 -7.46 -20.67
CA HIS A 44 -31.84 -8.81 -20.13
C HIS A 44 -32.48 -8.80 -18.75
N GLN A 45 -33.48 -9.66 -18.57
CA GLN A 45 -34.01 -10.11 -17.28
C GLN A 45 -32.95 -10.87 -16.46
N LEU A 46 -31.68 -10.44 -16.51
CA LEU A 46 -30.61 -10.98 -15.72
C LEU A 46 -30.66 -10.34 -14.33
N PRO A 47 -30.46 -11.12 -13.27
CA PRO A 47 -30.51 -10.59 -11.93
C PRO A 47 -29.36 -9.59 -11.77
N SER A 48 -29.70 -8.38 -11.32
CA SER A 48 -28.76 -7.39 -10.81
C SER A 48 -29.22 -6.99 -9.41
N PHE A 49 -28.28 -6.51 -8.60
CA PHE A 49 -28.61 -6.01 -7.27
C PHE A 49 -28.49 -4.50 -7.23
N GLU A 50 -29.44 -3.88 -6.55
CA GLU A 50 -29.41 -2.47 -6.25
C GLU A 50 -29.18 -2.28 -4.74
N ILE A 51 -28.32 -1.33 -4.43
CA ILE A 51 -28.03 -0.91 -3.06
C ILE A 51 -28.13 0.61 -2.97
N SER A 52 -28.88 1.11 -1.99
CA SER A 52 -28.96 2.56 -1.81
C SER A 52 -27.65 3.13 -1.27
N ARG A 53 -27.37 4.39 -1.66
CA ARG A 53 -26.32 5.19 -1.02
C ARG A 53 -26.42 5.16 0.51
N GLU A 54 -27.62 5.34 1.06
CA GLU A 54 -27.85 5.39 2.50
C GLU A 54 -27.42 4.08 3.17
N TYR A 55 -27.73 2.94 2.55
CA TYR A 55 -27.31 1.63 3.06
C TYR A 55 -25.78 1.48 3.06
N ILE A 56 -25.08 1.93 2.01
CA ILE A 56 -23.62 1.91 1.98
C ILE A 56 -23.04 2.73 3.14
N GLN A 57 -23.54 3.96 3.32
CA GLN A 57 -23.01 4.90 4.31
C GLN A 57 -23.35 4.50 5.76
N THR A 58 -24.54 3.91 6.00
CA THR A 58 -25.01 3.57 7.35
C THR A 58 -24.72 2.14 7.77
N LYS A 59 -24.49 1.21 6.83
CA LYS A 59 -24.24 -0.22 7.11
C LYS A 59 -22.86 -0.68 6.65
N ILE A 60 -22.52 -0.49 5.38
CA ILE A 60 -21.28 -1.03 4.81
C ILE A 60 -20.05 -0.33 5.38
N TYR A 61 -19.99 1.00 5.29
CA TYR A 61 -18.84 1.78 5.74
C TYR A 61 -18.53 1.59 7.23
N PRO A 62 -19.51 1.67 8.16
CA PRO A 62 -19.28 1.40 9.58
C PRO A 62 -18.78 -0.03 9.83
N LYS A 63 -19.26 -1.03 9.09
CA LYS A 63 -18.75 -2.40 9.24
C LYS A 63 -17.32 -2.54 8.75
N LEU A 64 -16.97 -1.94 7.62
CA LEU A 64 -15.60 -1.94 7.12
C LEU A 64 -14.64 -1.30 8.13
N GLN A 65 -15.05 -0.18 8.75
CA GLN A 65 -14.32 0.43 9.86
C GLN A 65 -14.21 -0.50 11.09
N GLN A 66 -15.29 -1.20 11.46
CA GLN A 66 -15.24 -2.17 12.55
C GLN A 66 -14.25 -3.30 12.27
N GLN A 67 -14.25 -3.84 11.04
CA GLN A 67 -13.33 -4.89 10.63
C GLN A 67 -11.88 -4.39 10.53
N SER A 68 -11.69 -3.14 10.11
CA SER A 68 -10.38 -2.52 10.05
C SER A 68 -9.77 -2.31 11.44
N GLU A 69 -10.58 -1.92 12.42
CA GLU A 69 -10.16 -1.82 13.83
C GLU A 69 -9.81 -3.20 14.39
N LYS A 70 -10.62 -4.24 14.11
CA LYS A 70 -10.31 -5.63 14.50
C LYS A 70 -8.99 -6.10 13.89
N LEU A 71 -8.77 -5.84 12.60
CA LEU A 71 -7.50 -6.15 11.93
C LEU A 71 -6.33 -5.43 12.60
N ALA A 72 -6.48 -4.13 12.89
CA ALA A 72 -5.45 -3.34 13.56
C ALA A 72 -5.09 -3.92 14.95
N GLN A 73 -6.10 -4.31 15.73
CA GLN A 73 -5.90 -4.95 17.05
C GLN A 73 -5.17 -6.29 16.92
N GLN A 74 -5.58 -7.15 15.98
CA GLN A 74 -4.91 -8.43 15.74
C GLN A 74 -3.46 -8.24 15.30
N LEU A 75 -3.21 -7.27 14.43
CA LEU A 75 -1.86 -6.90 13.99
C LEU A 75 -1.02 -6.42 15.16
N ALA A 76 -1.52 -5.51 15.99
CA ALA A 76 -0.80 -4.99 17.16
C ALA A 76 -0.45 -6.10 18.16
N ILE A 77 -1.44 -6.91 18.58
CA ILE A 77 -1.26 -7.99 19.56
C ILE A 77 -0.27 -9.03 19.04
N SER A 78 -0.46 -9.50 17.80
CA SER A 78 0.42 -10.51 17.22
C SER A 78 1.85 -9.99 17.05
N THR A 79 2.03 -8.71 16.74
CA THR A 79 3.33 -8.07 16.61
C THR A 79 4.05 -7.98 17.95
N ILE A 80 3.38 -7.50 19.00
CA ILE A 80 3.96 -7.45 20.36
C ILE A 80 4.35 -8.86 20.83
N ARG A 81 3.54 -9.88 20.52
CA ARG A 81 3.87 -11.27 20.82
C ARG A 81 5.11 -11.73 20.06
N ARG A 82 5.17 -11.51 18.74
CA ARG A 82 6.31 -11.92 17.89
C ARG A 82 7.62 -11.29 18.35
N VAL A 83 7.65 -9.99 18.66
CA VAL A 83 8.88 -9.34 19.16
C VAL A 83 9.39 -9.99 20.46
N LYS A 84 8.51 -10.54 21.30
CA LYS A 84 8.89 -11.21 22.55
C LYS A 84 9.33 -12.66 22.37
N THR A 85 8.89 -13.35 21.32
CA THR A 85 9.06 -14.81 21.18
C THR A 85 10.00 -15.21 20.04
N GLU A 86 10.21 -14.35 19.06
CA GLU A 86 10.95 -14.71 17.84
C GLU A 86 12.46 -14.56 18.04
N GLU A 87 13.19 -15.62 17.72
CA GLU A 87 14.65 -15.71 17.92
C GLU A 87 15.43 -14.64 17.15
N ARG A 88 14.89 -14.11 16.03
CA ARG A 88 15.52 -13.00 15.29
C ARG A 88 15.75 -11.75 16.14
N TRP A 89 15.04 -11.61 17.26
CA TRP A 89 15.22 -10.52 18.22
C TRP A 89 16.06 -10.92 19.45
N ALA A 90 16.48 -12.19 19.55
CA ALA A 90 17.19 -12.74 20.71
C ALA A 90 18.64 -12.25 20.83
N CYS A 91 19.34 -12.00 19.71
CA CYS A 91 20.76 -11.62 19.69
C CYS A 91 21.05 -10.19 20.19
N GLN A 92 20.03 -9.37 20.41
CA GLN A 92 20.17 -8.01 20.91
C GLN A 92 19.36 -7.81 22.18
N GLN A 93 19.89 -8.33 23.30
CA GLN A 93 19.39 -8.14 24.67
C GLN A 93 17.86 -8.26 24.81
N ASN A 94 17.16 -9.17 24.12
CA ASN A 94 15.74 -9.54 24.35
C ASN A 94 14.75 -8.40 24.72
N ARG A 95 14.97 -7.17 24.24
CA ARG A 95 14.25 -5.97 24.71
C ARG A 95 13.16 -5.57 23.73
N LEU A 96 11.95 -5.45 24.25
CA LEU A 96 10.81 -4.88 23.56
C LEU A 96 11.08 -3.38 23.33
N THR A 97 11.20 -2.95 22.08
CA THR A 97 11.37 -1.53 21.72
C THR A 97 10.33 -1.12 20.68
N LEU A 98 9.94 0.14 20.67
CA LEU A 98 8.88 0.63 19.79
C LEU A 98 9.26 0.46 18.31
N SER A 99 10.51 0.81 17.96
CA SER A 99 11.05 0.63 16.61
C SER A 99 11.03 -0.83 16.13
N ARG A 100 11.35 -1.80 17.01
CA ARG A 100 11.23 -3.24 16.66
C ARG A 100 9.79 -3.64 16.42
N CYS A 101 8.85 -3.17 17.25
CA CYS A 101 7.44 -3.47 17.03
C CYS A 101 6.95 -2.87 15.71
N PHE A 102 7.34 -1.65 15.36
CA PHE A 102 6.96 -1.04 14.08
C PHE A 102 7.53 -1.79 12.87
N VAL A 103 8.79 -2.21 12.91
CA VAL A 103 9.38 -3.04 11.84
C VAL A 103 8.70 -4.41 11.77
N GLU A 104 8.52 -5.07 12.91
CA GLU A 104 7.90 -6.40 13.01
C GLU A 104 6.43 -6.41 12.58
N LEU A 105 5.73 -5.27 12.70
CA LEU A 105 4.38 -5.09 12.17
C LEU A 105 4.37 -5.34 10.66
N PHE A 106 5.28 -4.70 9.92
CA PHE A 106 5.41 -4.88 8.48
C PHE A 106 5.88 -6.28 8.07
N PHE A 107 6.42 -7.09 9.00
CA PHE A 107 6.78 -8.49 8.73
C PHE A 107 5.62 -9.48 8.88
N SER A 108 4.49 -9.03 9.41
CA SER A 108 3.24 -9.80 9.46
C SER A 108 2.88 -10.33 8.07
N ARG A 109 2.55 -11.62 7.94
CA ARG A 109 2.10 -12.23 6.66
C ARG A 109 0.85 -11.57 6.06
N GLN A 110 0.08 -10.86 6.88
CA GLN A 110 -1.12 -10.12 6.45
C GLN A 110 -0.77 -8.80 5.74
N ILE A 111 0.39 -8.23 6.06
CA ILE A 111 0.91 -6.99 5.49
C ILE A 111 1.99 -7.30 4.45
N ARG A 112 3.00 -8.10 4.79
CA ARG A 112 4.22 -8.31 4.00
C ARG A 112 3.97 -9.01 2.68
N ARG A 113 4.51 -8.46 1.59
CA ARG A 113 4.68 -9.13 0.30
C ARG A 113 6.08 -9.74 0.21
N GLY A 114 6.21 -10.94 -0.39
CA GLY A 114 7.52 -11.62 -0.55
C GLY A 114 8.00 -12.39 0.69
N PRO A 115 9.31 -12.67 0.84
CA PRO A 115 9.98 -13.24 2.03
C PRO A 115 10.37 -12.18 3.08
N ILE A 116 10.75 -12.60 4.30
CA ILE A 116 11.22 -11.67 5.34
C ILE A 116 12.62 -11.20 4.91
N PRO A 117 12.95 -9.89 5.01
CA PRO A 117 14.30 -9.43 4.67
C PRO A 117 15.37 -10.14 5.49
N VAL A 118 16.59 -10.22 4.98
CA VAL A 118 17.75 -10.73 5.74
C VAL A 118 18.09 -9.78 6.89
N GLU A 119 18.83 -10.26 7.89
CA GLU A 119 19.09 -9.51 9.13
C GLU A 119 19.67 -8.10 8.89
N GLU A 120 20.62 -7.97 7.96
CA GLU A 120 21.23 -6.68 7.61
C GLU A 120 20.19 -5.66 7.13
N ASP A 121 19.23 -6.07 6.30
CA ASP A 121 18.15 -5.20 5.82
C ASP A 121 17.14 -4.87 6.91
N GLN A 122 16.90 -5.80 7.84
CA GLN A 122 16.05 -5.53 9.01
C GLN A 122 16.67 -4.44 9.90
N ILE A 123 18.00 -4.45 10.08
CA ILE A 123 18.73 -3.41 10.82
C ILE A 123 18.57 -2.06 10.12
N LYS A 124 18.82 -2.00 8.80
CA LYS A 124 18.65 -0.77 8.01
C LYS A 124 17.22 -0.23 8.06
N LEU A 125 16.21 -1.10 7.96
CA LEU A 125 14.78 -0.71 8.08
C LEU A 125 14.51 -0.09 9.45
N ARG A 126 15.04 -0.70 10.51
CA ARG A 126 14.89 -0.21 11.88
C ARG A 126 15.58 1.14 12.08
N GLU A 127 16.79 1.31 11.56
CA GLU A 127 17.51 2.57 11.61
C GLU A 127 16.74 3.68 10.89
N LYS A 128 16.15 3.39 9.72
CA LYS A 128 15.24 4.34 9.04
C LYS A 128 14.04 4.70 9.90
N VAL A 129 13.38 3.73 10.53
CA VAL A 129 12.25 3.99 11.45
C VAL A 129 12.68 4.91 12.61
N ILE A 130 13.85 4.68 13.19
CA ILE A 130 14.38 5.50 14.29
C ILE A 130 14.73 6.91 13.81
N THR A 131 15.52 7.03 12.74
CA THR A 131 16.10 8.29 12.28
C THR A 131 15.06 9.18 11.60
N ASN A 132 14.25 8.62 10.70
CA ASN A 132 13.30 9.39 9.88
C ASN A 132 11.92 9.49 10.52
N GLY A 133 11.56 8.55 11.39
CA GLY A 133 10.22 8.45 11.92
C GLY A 133 10.08 9.01 13.32
N ILE A 134 10.76 8.37 14.26
CA ILE A 134 10.46 8.61 15.67
C ILE A 134 10.92 10.01 16.13
N LYS A 135 11.91 10.63 15.47
CA LYS A 135 12.40 11.98 15.83
C LYS A 135 11.63 13.15 15.19
N SER A 136 10.85 12.91 14.13
CA SER A 136 10.30 13.98 13.27
C SER A 136 8.86 13.76 12.79
N GLY A 137 8.18 12.75 13.32
CA GLY A 137 6.92 12.25 12.76
C GLY A 137 7.15 11.10 11.79
N LEU A 138 6.32 10.06 11.91
CA LEU A 138 6.52 8.82 11.17
C LEU A 138 5.65 8.81 9.92
N GLN A 139 6.25 9.27 8.82
CA GLN A 139 5.61 9.32 7.51
C GLN A 139 6.02 8.12 6.67
N PHE A 140 5.03 7.46 6.08
CA PHE A 140 5.23 6.46 5.05
C PHE A 140 4.75 6.99 3.71
N SER A 141 5.37 6.59 2.61
CA SER A 141 4.93 6.95 1.26
C SER A 141 4.70 5.70 0.42
N ILE A 142 3.65 5.70 -0.39
CA ILE A 142 3.32 4.61 -1.31
C ILE A 142 2.80 5.17 -2.63
N LEU A 143 3.34 4.67 -3.75
CA LEU A 143 2.79 4.96 -5.08
C LEU A 143 1.66 3.96 -5.37
N MET A 144 0.44 4.45 -5.51
CA MET A 144 -0.74 3.64 -5.85
C MET A 144 -1.95 4.52 -6.16
N LEU A 145 -3.02 3.88 -6.64
CA LEU A 145 -4.28 4.53 -7.01
C LEU A 145 -4.08 5.65 -8.07
N PRO A 146 -3.43 5.38 -9.23
CA PRO A 146 -3.27 6.39 -10.28
C PRO A 146 -4.65 6.80 -10.84
N ASN A 147 -5.32 5.85 -11.46
CA ASN A 147 -6.62 5.94 -12.11
C ASN A 147 -7.08 4.51 -12.42
N ARG A 148 -8.36 4.36 -12.81
CA ARG A 148 -8.84 3.15 -13.47
C ARG A 148 -8.80 3.37 -14.97
N ASP A 149 -8.17 2.43 -15.66
CA ASP A 149 -8.16 2.38 -17.12
C ASP A 149 -9.59 2.20 -17.64
N GLU A 150 -9.94 2.91 -18.71
CA GLU A 150 -11.27 2.88 -19.33
C GLU A 150 -11.50 1.65 -20.21
N ASN A 151 -10.48 0.81 -20.42
CA ASN A 151 -10.64 -0.46 -21.11
C ASN A 151 -11.65 -1.36 -20.39
N LEU A 152 -12.76 -1.63 -21.08
CA LEU A 152 -13.93 -2.36 -20.57
C LEU A 152 -13.68 -3.85 -20.30
N ALA A 153 -12.58 -4.41 -20.82
CA ALA A 153 -12.16 -5.75 -20.41
C ALA A 153 -11.53 -5.75 -19.04
N LYS A 154 -10.87 -4.64 -18.67
CA LYS A 154 -10.12 -4.52 -17.43
C LYS A 154 -11.01 -4.05 -16.29
N ASN A 155 -11.74 -2.94 -16.49
CA ASN A 155 -12.57 -2.30 -15.47
C ASN A 155 -13.99 -2.03 -16.00
N ASP A 156 -14.98 -2.04 -15.11
CA ASP A 156 -16.28 -1.44 -15.40
C ASP A 156 -16.29 0.00 -14.86
N GLY A 157 -15.96 0.96 -15.71
CA GLY A 157 -15.95 2.39 -15.40
C GLY A 157 -14.66 2.91 -14.74
N HIS A 158 -14.54 4.24 -14.66
CA HIS A 158 -13.33 4.93 -14.21
C HIS A 158 -13.33 5.30 -12.73
N LEU A 159 -14.46 5.20 -12.02
CA LEU A 159 -14.55 5.58 -10.60
C LEU A 159 -14.03 4.45 -9.68
N PRO A 160 -13.57 4.76 -8.46
CA PRO A 160 -13.18 3.74 -7.49
C PRO A 160 -14.34 2.79 -7.18
N ASP A 161 -14.05 1.51 -7.00
CA ASP A 161 -15.00 0.53 -6.49
C ASP A 161 -14.63 0.07 -5.07
N LEU A 162 -15.28 -0.96 -4.55
CA LEU A 162 -15.01 -1.46 -3.20
C LEU A 162 -13.56 -1.98 -3.02
N GLY A 163 -12.84 -2.32 -4.09
CA GLY A 163 -11.45 -2.76 -4.08
C GLY A 163 -10.48 -1.66 -3.65
N GLU A 164 -10.64 -0.44 -4.17
CA GLU A 164 -9.88 0.72 -3.70
C GLU A 164 -10.21 1.06 -2.25
N ILE A 165 -11.50 1.01 -1.88
CA ILE A 165 -11.96 1.27 -0.51
C ILE A 165 -11.29 0.29 0.47
N LEU A 166 -11.30 -1.00 0.16
CA LEU A 166 -10.65 -2.04 1.00
C LEU A 166 -9.15 -1.80 1.15
N SER A 167 -8.49 -1.31 0.11
CA SER A 167 -7.06 -1.00 0.17
C SER A 167 -6.76 0.19 1.07
N LEU A 168 -7.56 1.27 0.99
CA LEU A 168 -7.45 2.42 1.89
C LEU A 168 -7.68 2.02 3.35
N VAL A 169 -8.72 1.22 3.60
CA VAL A 169 -9.05 0.70 4.92
C VAL A 169 -7.93 -0.19 5.47
N LYS A 170 -7.30 -1.01 4.63
CA LYS A 170 -6.15 -1.84 5.02
C LYS A 170 -4.93 -0.99 5.40
N LEU A 171 -4.59 0.03 4.61
CA LEU A 171 -3.51 0.96 4.95
C LEU A 171 -3.81 1.67 6.28
N TRP A 172 -5.05 2.09 6.48
CA TRP A 172 -5.49 2.70 7.73
C TRP A 172 -5.29 1.75 8.92
N SER A 173 -5.62 0.46 8.77
CA SER A 173 -5.41 -0.56 9.82
C SER A 173 -3.94 -0.73 10.22
N ILE A 174 -3.01 -0.55 9.27
CA ILE A 174 -1.56 -0.61 9.57
C ILE A 174 -1.19 0.52 10.51
N VAL A 175 -1.54 1.77 10.17
CA VAL A 175 -1.23 2.93 11.02
C VAL A 175 -1.94 2.83 12.36
N ARG A 176 -3.21 2.43 12.37
CA ARG A 176 -3.96 2.21 13.61
C ARG A 176 -3.30 1.17 14.51
N ALA A 177 -2.76 0.09 13.96
CA ALA A 177 -2.01 -0.90 14.73
C ALA A 177 -0.75 -0.30 15.39
N MET A 178 -0.09 0.66 14.75
CA MET A 178 1.06 1.37 15.32
C MET A 178 0.66 2.22 16.52
N PHE A 179 -0.48 2.91 16.45
CA PHE A 179 -1.05 3.62 17.60
C PHE A 179 -1.42 2.67 18.74
N LEU A 180 -2.02 1.52 18.44
CA LEU A 180 -2.33 0.51 19.47
C LEU A 180 -1.06 -0.06 20.13
N ILE A 181 0.03 -0.21 19.37
CA ILE A 181 1.34 -0.59 19.91
C ILE A 181 1.89 0.54 20.80
N LYS A 182 1.81 1.81 20.36
CA LYS A 182 2.19 2.99 21.16
C LYS A 182 1.44 3.00 22.50
N ASP A 183 0.12 2.86 22.45
CA ASP A 183 -0.75 2.85 23.63
C ASP A 183 -0.43 1.70 24.57
N TYR A 184 -0.04 0.53 24.05
CA TYR A 184 0.44 -0.58 24.86
C TYR A 184 1.71 -0.21 25.63
N PHE A 185 2.69 0.46 25.01
CA PHE A 185 3.90 0.91 25.72
C PHE A 185 3.56 1.91 26.83
N ILE A 186 2.69 2.88 26.56
CA ILE A 186 2.27 3.88 27.54
C ILE A 186 1.53 3.17 28.69
N GLN A 187 0.43 2.47 28.40
CA GLN A 187 -0.48 1.97 29.43
C GLN A 187 0.01 0.71 30.13
N GLN A 188 0.59 -0.23 29.39
CA GLN A 188 0.95 -1.54 29.93
C GLN A 188 2.39 -1.62 30.46
N ILE A 189 3.27 -0.71 30.05
CA ILE A 189 4.66 -0.68 30.51
C ILE A 189 4.87 0.53 31.41
N LEU A 190 4.78 1.75 30.88
CA LEU A 190 5.24 2.95 31.59
C LEU A 190 4.29 3.38 32.71
N VAL A 191 2.98 3.48 32.45
CA VAL A 191 2.00 3.87 33.48
C VAL A 191 2.01 2.88 34.65
N LYS A 192 2.09 1.58 34.37
CA LYS A 192 2.20 0.54 35.42
C LYS A 192 3.50 0.66 36.21
N LEU A 193 4.62 0.96 35.55
CA LEU A 193 5.91 1.19 36.21
C LEU A 193 5.82 2.38 37.17
N PHE A 194 5.33 3.53 36.69
CA PHE A 194 5.30 4.76 37.48
C PHE A 194 4.26 4.76 38.59
N ARG A 195 3.10 4.10 38.41
CA ARG A 195 2.10 3.95 39.48
C ARG A 195 2.64 3.19 40.70
N LYS A 196 3.57 2.26 40.52
CA LYS A 196 4.25 1.57 41.65
C LYS A 196 5.23 2.47 42.39
N ILE A 197 5.84 3.45 41.71
CA ILE A 197 6.80 4.40 42.30
C ILE A 197 6.04 5.55 42.98
N PHE A 198 4.86 5.89 42.45
CA PHE A 198 4.04 7.02 42.86
C PHE A 198 2.59 6.58 43.18
N GLU A 199 2.44 5.78 44.23
CA GLU A 199 1.20 5.10 44.65
C GLU A 199 -0.04 6.01 44.89
N LYS A 200 0.11 7.33 44.83
CA LYS A 200 -0.97 8.33 44.99
C LYS A 200 -1.13 9.28 43.80
N SER A 201 -0.29 9.18 42.77
CA SER A 201 -0.33 10.09 41.63
C SER A 201 -1.29 9.58 40.57
N LYS A 202 -2.16 10.46 40.06
CA LYS A 202 -2.96 10.20 38.87
C LYS A 202 -2.03 10.24 37.65
N ILE A 203 -1.56 9.07 37.22
CA ILE A 203 -0.69 8.89 36.05
C ILE A 203 -1.51 8.20 34.96
N GLU A 204 -1.73 8.89 33.85
CA GLU A 204 -2.56 8.39 32.74
C GLU A 204 -1.86 8.57 31.38
N THR A 205 -0.99 9.57 31.26
CA THR A 205 -0.40 10.00 29.98
C THR A 205 1.13 9.91 29.99
N ILE A 206 1.73 9.99 28.79
CA ILE A 206 3.19 10.08 28.65
C ILE A 206 3.75 11.39 29.22
N TYR A 207 2.99 12.48 29.18
CA TYR A 207 3.38 13.77 29.77
C TYR A 207 3.46 13.71 31.30
N ASP A 208 2.57 12.94 31.95
CA ASP A 208 2.67 12.70 33.40
C ASP A 208 3.99 12.00 33.73
N ILE A 209 4.38 11.01 32.92
CA ILE A 209 5.61 10.24 33.08
C ILE A 209 6.85 11.12 32.86
N GLU A 210 6.86 11.93 31.79
CA GLU A 210 7.94 12.89 31.51
C GLU A 210 8.14 13.86 32.67
N ARG A 211 7.05 14.46 33.17
CA ARG A 211 7.06 15.38 34.30
C ARG A 211 7.63 14.71 35.55
N LEU A 212 7.17 13.51 35.87
CA LEU A 212 7.66 12.75 37.03
C LEU A 212 9.13 12.34 36.87
N LEU A 213 9.59 12.03 35.66
CA LEU A 213 11.00 11.79 35.39
C LEU A 213 11.82 13.06 35.63
N GLY A 214 11.38 14.22 35.14
CA GLY A 214 12.04 15.51 35.37
C GLY A 214 12.07 15.93 36.84
N GLU A 215 11.09 15.52 37.65
CA GLU A 215 11.11 15.72 39.10
C GLU A 215 12.16 14.85 39.82
N MET A 216 12.62 13.77 39.20
CA MET A 216 13.55 12.80 39.78
C MET A 216 14.99 13.01 39.29
N LEU A 217 15.14 13.25 37.99
CA LEU A 217 16.40 13.27 37.26
C LEU A 217 16.39 14.42 36.25
N THR A 218 17.45 15.23 36.24
CA THR A 218 17.63 16.29 35.24
C THR A 218 18.98 16.14 34.55
N LEU A 219 19.03 16.33 33.23
CA LEU A 219 20.28 16.27 32.47
C LEU A 219 21.21 17.39 32.93
N ARG A 220 22.48 17.06 33.21
CA ARG A 220 23.48 18.05 33.63
C ARG A 220 23.79 19.00 32.47
N THR A 221 23.74 20.30 32.73
CA THR A 221 24.04 21.36 31.76
C THR A 221 25.43 21.96 31.93
N SER A 222 26.10 21.71 33.06
CA SER A 222 27.46 22.21 33.35
C SER A 222 28.47 21.07 33.46
N PRO A 223 29.68 21.21 32.87
CA PRO A 223 30.78 20.25 33.04
C PRO A 223 31.53 20.41 34.38
N ILE A 224 31.21 21.43 35.19
CA ILE A 224 31.86 21.69 36.49
C ILE A 224 31.08 20.95 37.57
N ILE A 225 31.66 19.87 38.08
CA ILE A 225 31.08 19.00 39.10
C ILE A 225 31.75 19.36 40.44
N SER A 226 30.99 19.48 41.54
CA SER A 226 31.53 19.11 42.85
C SER A 226 31.54 17.57 42.88
N VAL A 227 32.60 16.97 42.33
CA VAL A 227 32.70 15.56 41.95
C VAL A 227 32.38 14.61 43.11
N ASP A 228 32.57 15.02 44.36
CA ASP A 228 32.57 14.08 45.48
C ASP A 228 31.14 13.72 45.96
N ASP A 229 30.25 14.69 46.20
CA ASP A 229 28.96 14.42 46.87
C ASP A 229 27.93 13.65 46.03
N GLU A 230 27.82 13.91 44.72
CA GLU A 230 26.80 13.23 43.87
C GLU A 230 27.26 11.87 43.37
N PHE A 231 28.57 11.68 43.10
CA PHE A 231 29.10 10.34 42.82
C PHE A 231 28.94 9.44 44.04
N ASP A 232 29.09 10.00 45.25
CA ASP A 232 28.81 9.31 46.49
C ASP A 232 27.32 8.91 46.62
N ILE A 233 26.38 9.76 46.17
CA ILE A 233 24.95 9.39 46.15
C ILE A 233 24.66 8.23 45.20
N ILE A 234 25.18 8.27 43.96
CA ILE A 234 24.96 7.17 42.99
C ILE A 234 25.64 5.89 43.50
N ASN A 235 26.88 5.99 43.99
CA ASN A 235 27.61 4.87 44.60
C ASN A 235 26.85 4.30 45.80
N TYR A 236 26.34 5.16 46.68
CA TYR A 236 25.53 4.78 47.83
C TYR A 236 24.29 3.99 47.41
N LEU A 237 23.54 4.47 46.40
CA LEU A 237 22.35 3.78 45.88
C LEU A 237 22.69 2.38 45.34
N ILE A 238 23.74 2.27 44.52
CA ILE A 238 24.13 1.01 43.90
C ILE A 238 24.68 0.03 44.94
N ILE A 239 25.53 0.49 45.87
CA ILE A 239 26.04 -0.34 46.96
C ILE A 239 24.89 -0.82 47.85
N LYS A 240 23.99 0.07 48.25
CA LYS A 240 22.80 -0.27 49.05
C LYS A 240 21.96 -1.36 48.40
N LEU A 241 21.75 -1.27 47.08
CA LEU A 241 21.00 -2.29 46.33
C LEU A 241 21.78 -3.61 46.20
N LEU A 242 23.09 -3.56 45.94
CA LEU A 242 23.95 -4.74 45.83
C LEU A 242 24.08 -5.50 47.17
N SER A 243 24.10 -4.79 48.29
CA SER A 243 24.11 -5.37 49.64
C SER A 243 22.82 -6.10 49.98
N ASN A 244 21.72 -5.82 49.27
CA ASN A 244 20.47 -6.55 49.44
C ASN A 244 20.51 -7.88 48.65
N ARG A 245 20.44 -9.02 49.36
CA ARG A 245 20.45 -10.37 48.77
C ARG A 245 19.41 -10.58 47.66
N LYS A 246 18.30 -9.83 47.68
CA LYS A 246 17.25 -9.90 46.65
C LYS A 246 17.74 -9.38 45.29
N TYR A 247 18.64 -8.39 45.30
CA TYR A 247 19.07 -7.66 44.11
C TYR A 247 20.52 -7.95 43.70
N SER A 248 21.31 -8.62 44.54
CA SER A 248 22.71 -9.00 44.23
C SER A 248 22.85 -9.82 42.94
N LYS A 249 21.86 -10.64 42.58
CA LYS A 249 21.84 -11.39 41.31
C LYS A 249 21.76 -10.51 40.04
N TYR A 250 21.46 -9.22 40.19
CA TYR A 250 21.38 -8.25 39.09
C TYR A 250 22.61 -7.33 39.05
N THR A 251 23.75 -7.77 39.57
CA THR A 251 24.98 -6.94 39.67
C THR A 251 25.37 -6.28 38.34
N SER A 252 25.30 -7.01 37.22
CA SER A 252 25.61 -6.45 35.89
C SER A 252 24.65 -5.33 35.48
N TYR A 253 23.34 -5.49 35.72
CA TYR A 253 22.34 -4.45 35.44
C TYR A 253 22.50 -3.23 36.33
N LEU A 254 22.78 -3.42 37.62
CA LEU A 254 22.99 -2.32 38.56
C LEU A 254 24.26 -1.52 38.22
N ARG A 255 25.33 -2.19 37.80
CA ARG A 255 26.53 -1.51 37.27
C ARG A 255 26.23 -0.74 35.99
N GLN A 256 25.45 -1.31 35.08
CA GLN A 256 24.99 -0.56 33.90
C GLN A 256 24.15 0.68 34.28
N MET A 257 23.26 0.57 35.28
CA MET A 257 22.47 1.71 35.76
C MET A 257 23.33 2.80 36.37
N TYR A 258 24.44 2.44 37.05
CA TYR A 258 25.41 3.39 37.53
C TYR A 258 25.91 4.28 36.38
N ASP A 259 26.43 3.66 35.32
CA ASP A 259 26.98 4.39 34.17
C ASP A 259 25.92 5.27 33.49
N GLU A 260 24.68 4.77 33.40
CA GLU A 260 23.57 5.51 32.79
C GLU A 260 23.05 6.66 33.66
N LEU A 261 23.32 6.68 34.97
CA LEU A 261 22.93 7.76 35.88
C LEU A 261 23.93 8.92 35.93
N ILE A 262 25.21 8.68 35.61
CA ILE A 262 26.29 9.70 35.63
C ILE A 262 25.91 11.02 34.92
N PRO A 263 25.20 11.01 33.77
CA PRO A 263 24.83 12.25 33.07
C PRO A 263 23.73 13.08 33.77
N TYR A 264 23.11 12.57 34.83
CA TYR A 264 21.92 13.14 35.46
C TYR A 264 22.22 13.64 36.88
N GLU A 265 21.60 14.75 37.25
CA GLU A 265 21.50 15.25 38.62
C GLU A 265 20.32 14.57 39.32
N ILE A 266 20.51 14.06 40.55
CA ILE A 266 19.48 13.36 41.31
C ILE A 266 18.73 14.34 42.22
N LYS A 267 17.47 14.63 41.90
CA LYS A 267 16.63 15.56 42.66
C LYS A 267 15.90 14.91 43.85
N LYS A 268 15.55 13.62 43.72
CA LYS A 268 14.77 12.85 44.71
C LYS A 268 15.32 11.44 44.88
N ILE A 269 16.26 11.26 45.81
CA ILE A 269 17.02 10.02 46.01
C ILE A 269 16.09 8.82 46.25
N GLU A 270 15.08 8.94 47.11
CA GLU A 270 14.18 7.84 47.46
C GLU A 270 13.34 7.39 46.26
N LYS A 271 12.94 8.33 45.39
CA LYS A 271 12.20 8.01 44.18
C LYS A 271 13.11 7.35 43.15
N VAL A 272 14.33 7.83 42.98
CA VAL A 272 15.31 7.24 42.07
C VAL A 272 15.67 5.83 42.50
N GLU A 273 15.81 5.58 43.81
CA GLU A 273 15.99 4.22 44.35
C GLU A 273 14.84 3.28 43.94
N LEU A 274 13.58 3.71 44.13
CA LEU A 274 12.40 2.94 43.73
C LEU A 274 12.32 2.70 42.22
N LEU A 275 12.69 3.70 41.41
CA LEU A 275 12.77 3.56 39.96
C LEU A 275 13.80 2.50 39.57
N ILE A 276 15.02 2.57 40.11
CA ILE A 276 16.07 1.58 39.82
C ILE A 276 15.59 0.17 40.22
N ILE A 277 14.97 0.03 41.39
CA ILE A 277 14.40 -1.25 41.85
C ILE A 277 13.39 -1.81 40.84
N GLU A 278 12.45 -1.00 40.37
CA GLU A 278 11.45 -1.46 39.40
C GLU A 278 12.06 -1.75 38.01
N LEU A 279 13.00 -0.92 37.55
CA LEU A 279 13.73 -1.16 36.31
C LEU A 279 14.49 -2.48 36.34
N VAL A 280 15.19 -2.78 37.44
CA VAL A 280 15.92 -4.03 37.63
C VAL A 280 14.99 -5.24 37.68
N LYS A 281 13.85 -5.15 38.39
CA LYS A 281 12.83 -6.23 38.42
C LYS A 281 12.33 -6.58 37.01
N HIS A 282 12.19 -5.56 36.16
CA HIS A 282 11.71 -5.70 34.79
C HIS A 282 12.85 -5.89 33.76
N GLN A 283 14.12 -5.90 34.19
CA GLN A 283 15.31 -5.97 33.32
C GLN A 283 15.33 -4.87 32.24
N ILE A 284 14.83 -3.69 32.61
CA ILE A 284 14.80 -2.49 31.77
C ILE A 284 15.95 -1.57 32.19
N THR A 285 16.52 -0.85 31.22
CA THR A 285 17.60 0.12 31.48
C THR A 285 17.06 1.54 31.55
N LEU A 286 17.80 2.43 32.21
CA LEU A 286 17.46 3.84 32.30
C LEU A 286 17.53 4.49 30.91
N LYS A 287 18.56 4.15 30.13
CA LYS A 287 18.69 4.54 28.72
C LYS A 287 17.46 4.14 27.91
N TRP A 288 17.02 2.88 28.01
CA TRP A 288 15.80 2.44 27.33
C TRP A 288 14.57 3.22 27.76
N LEU A 289 14.44 3.54 29.05
CA LEU A 289 13.30 4.30 29.57
C LEU A 289 13.25 5.70 28.96
N PHE A 290 14.37 6.44 29.04
CA PHE A 290 14.46 7.77 28.47
C PHE A 290 14.26 7.78 26.96
N GLU A 291 14.93 6.89 26.23
CA GLU A 291 14.73 6.76 24.79
C GLU A 291 13.26 6.47 24.48
N THR A 292 12.62 5.52 25.15
CA THR A 292 11.21 5.17 24.92
C THR A 292 10.27 6.34 25.22
N VAL A 293 10.49 7.07 26.31
CA VAL A 293 9.65 8.24 26.66
C VAL A 293 9.80 9.33 25.62
N GLN A 294 11.03 9.67 25.22
CA GLN A 294 11.29 10.68 24.19
C GLN A 294 10.69 10.30 22.83
N GLN A 295 10.80 9.02 22.47
CA GLN A 295 10.20 8.47 21.26
C GLN A 295 8.67 8.59 21.27
N LEU A 296 8.03 8.26 22.39
CA LEU A 296 6.57 8.36 22.52
C LEU A 296 6.09 9.81 22.52
N LEU A 297 6.78 10.72 23.21
CA LEU A 297 6.47 12.16 23.17
C LEU A 297 6.57 12.73 21.76
N SER A 298 7.61 12.36 21.02
CA SER A 298 7.78 12.78 19.64
C SER A 298 6.63 12.29 18.74
N ILE A 299 6.09 11.10 19.01
CA ILE A 299 4.92 10.56 18.29
C ILE A 299 3.59 11.17 18.78
N GLU A 300 3.48 11.66 20.02
CA GLU A 300 2.30 12.43 20.42
C GLU A 300 2.28 13.81 19.75
N GLN A 301 3.45 14.43 19.59
CA GLN A 301 3.59 15.75 18.98
C GLN A 301 3.47 15.71 17.45
N ASN A 302 3.83 14.60 16.81
CA ASN A 302 3.87 14.46 15.36
C ASN A 302 2.97 13.31 14.87
N SER A 303 2.38 13.43 13.68
CA SER A 303 1.50 12.38 13.15
C SER A 303 2.26 11.10 12.74
N ILE A 304 1.58 9.95 12.82
CA ILE A 304 1.91 8.76 12.04
C ILE A 304 0.92 8.72 10.88
N GLU A 305 1.43 8.73 9.66
CA GLU A 305 0.57 8.76 8.47
C GLU A 305 1.17 7.98 7.30
N ILE A 306 0.28 7.53 6.40
CA ILE A 306 0.65 7.03 5.08
C ILE A 306 0.21 8.06 4.05
N ILE A 307 1.17 8.55 3.28
CA ILE A 307 0.99 9.39 2.11
C ILE A 307 0.84 8.47 0.90
N VAL A 308 -0.37 8.37 0.38
CA VAL A 308 -0.69 7.69 -0.87
C VAL A 308 -0.49 8.68 -2.01
N VAL A 309 0.60 8.49 -2.76
CA VAL A 309 0.96 9.31 -3.90
C VAL A 309 0.30 8.72 -5.14
N GLN A 310 -0.68 9.44 -5.68
CA GLN A 310 -1.39 9.08 -6.89
C GLN A 310 -0.53 9.44 -8.10
N ASP A 311 -0.21 8.43 -8.91
CA ASP A 311 0.86 8.47 -9.91
C ASP A 311 0.35 8.45 -11.36
N ALA A 312 -0.90 8.85 -11.62
CA ALA A 312 -1.46 8.91 -12.98
C ALA A 312 -0.58 9.73 -13.94
N HIS A 313 -0.13 10.91 -13.50
CA HIS A 313 0.70 11.81 -14.30
C HIS A 313 2.20 11.49 -14.22
N ARG A 314 2.57 10.42 -13.51
CA ARG A 314 3.97 10.03 -13.35
C ARG A 314 4.51 9.34 -14.60
N TYR A 315 3.67 8.67 -15.39
CA TYR A 315 4.10 7.94 -16.58
C TYR A 315 3.52 8.54 -17.85
N THR A 316 4.40 8.96 -18.75
CA THR A 316 4.07 9.61 -20.04
C THR A 316 3.21 8.75 -20.97
N CYS A 317 3.24 7.44 -20.79
CA CYS A 317 2.32 6.57 -21.51
C CYS A 317 0.85 6.89 -21.18
N TYR A 318 0.52 7.44 -20.01
CA TYR A 318 -0.85 7.83 -19.60
C TYR A 318 -1.24 9.26 -20.03
N ASP A 319 -0.40 9.96 -20.80
CA ASP A 319 -0.68 11.35 -21.20
C ASP A 319 -1.93 11.49 -22.10
N THR A 320 -2.32 10.40 -22.76
CA THR A 320 -3.53 10.30 -23.60
C THR A 320 -4.79 9.93 -22.81
N ASP A 321 -4.66 9.55 -21.54
CA ASP A 321 -5.81 9.19 -20.71
C ASP A 321 -6.68 10.43 -20.43
N ASN A 322 -7.98 10.22 -20.25
CA ASN A 322 -8.92 11.31 -20.02
C ASN A 322 -8.66 12.01 -18.68
N ARG A 323 -8.14 13.24 -18.75
CA ARG A 323 -7.81 14.06 -17.58
C ARG A 323 -9.02 14.32 -16.67
N GLN A 324 -10.21 14.45 -17.24
CA GLN A 324 -11.43 14.65 -16.45
C GLN A 324 -11.76 13.39 -15.64
N HIS A 325 -11.61 12.20 -16.21
CA HIS A 325 -11.83 10.94 -15.49
C HIS A 325 -10.79 10.71 -14.39
N ILE A 326 -9.51 11.04 -14.63
CA ILE A 326 -8.46 10.99 -13.59
C ILE A 326 -8.80 11.96 -12.44
N TYR A 327 -9.27 13.16 -12.77
CA TYR A 327 -9.70 14.14 -11.78
C TYR A 327 -10.91 13.63 -10.97
N GLU A 328 -11.93 13.09 -11.63
CA GLU A 328 -13.11 12.53 -10.98
C GLU A 328 -12.78 11.34 -10.08
N TYR A 329 -11.91 10.44 -10.53
CA TYR A 329 -11.41 9.33 -9.72
C TYR A 329 -10.70 9.84 -8.46
N THR A 330 -9.85 10.86 -8.60
CA THR A 330 -9.15 11.49 -7.47
C THR A 330 -10.11 12.17 -6.50
N GLN A 331 -11.11 12.91 -7.00
CA GLN A 331 -12.14 13.52 -6.17
C GLN A 331 -12.96 12.46 -5.42
N ALA A 332 -13.34 11.38 -6.09
CA ALA A 332 -14.06 10.27 -5.50
C ALA A 332 -13.27 9.61 -4.35
N LEU A 333 -11.98 9.34 -4.54
CA LEU A 333 -11.13 8.80 -3.47
C LEU A 333 -11.03 9.74 -2.26
N ASN A 334 -10.91 11.05 -2.48
CA ASN A 334 -10.90 12.03 -1.39
C ASN A 334 -12.23 12.07 -0.64
N GLN A 335 -13.36 12.01 -1.36
CA GLN A 335 -14.69 11.92 -0.74
C GLN A 335 -14.84 10.64 0.09
N ILE A 336 -14.37 9.49 -0.41
CA ILE A 336 -14.37 8.21 0.32
C ILE A 336 -13.56 8.34 1.61
N VAL A 337 -12.33 8.87 1.52
CA VAL A 337 -11.45 9.07 2.68
C VAL A 337 -12.14 9.93 3.75
N GLN A 338 -12.79 11.02 3.36
CA GLN A 338 -13.53 11.90 4.27
C GLN A 338 -14.76 11.22 4.88
N GLN A 339 -15.60 10.58 4.06
CA GLN A 339 -16.83 9.91 4.51
C GLN A 339 -16.54 8.75 5.47
N MET A 340 -15.44 8.03 5.24
CA MET A 340 -14.98 6.94 6.11
C MET A 340 -14.04 7.40 7.23
N ASN A 341 -13.85 8.70 7.43
CA ASN A 341 -12.97 9.27 8.45
C ASN A 341 -11.54 8.69 8.44
N LEU A 342 -11.00 8.39 7.26
CA LEU A 342 -9.67 7.79 7.08
C LEU A 342 -8.54 8.84 7.08
N GLN A 343 -8.88 10.13 6.92
CA GLN A 343 -7.95 11.26 6.81
C GLN A 343 -7.07 11.45 8.06
N GLN A 344 -7.43 10.85 9.19
CA GLN A 344 -6.61 10.86 10.39
C GLN A 344 -5.24 10.21 10.16
N TYR A 345 -5.17 9.20 9.30
CA TYR A 345 -3.95 8.40 9.07
C TYR A 345 -3.54 8.28 7.60
N ILE A 346 -4.45 8.59 6.68
CA ILE A 346 -4.22 8.47 5.24
C ILE A 346 -4.31 9.84 4.58
N LYS A 347 -3.25 10.21 3.87
CA LYS A 347 -3.21 11.42 3.04
C LYS A 347 -3.12 11.01 1.58
N LEU A 348 -4.11 11.39 0.79
CA LEU A 348 -4.06 11.27 -0.66
C LEU A 348 -3.42 12.53 -1.24
N ILE A 349 -2.46 12.37 -2.14
CA ILE A 349 -1.84 13.49 -2.85
C ILE A 349 -1.46 13.05 -4.26
N SER A 350 -1.74 13.88 -5.26
CA SER A 350 -1.24 13.62 -6.61
C SER A 350 0.26 13.92 -6.69
N HIS A 351 0.98 13.18 -7.53
CA HIS A 351 2.41 13.40 -7.77
C HIS A 351 2.72 14.87 -8.10
N ASN A 352 1.96 15.48 -9.00
CA ASN A 352 2.12 16.88 -9.40
C ASN A 352 1.93 17.89 -8.24
N GLN A 353 1.11 17.55 -7.22
CA GLN A 353 0.92 18.41 -6.04
C GLN A 353 2.11 18.38 -5.07
N LEU A 354 2.99 17.38 -5.18
CA LEU A 354 4.22 17.31 -4.39
C LEU A 354 5.32 18.22 -4.95
N GLU A 355 5.27 18.51 -6.25
CA GLU A 355 6.24 19.35 -6.94
C GLU A 355 6.13 20.80 -6.42
N LYS A 356 7.21 21.30 -5.82
CA LYS A 356 7.29 22.66 -5.28
C LYS A 356 7.87 23.61 -6.32
N ASP A 357 7.44 24.86 -6.33
CA ASP A 357 8.13 25.91 -7.09
C ASP A 357 9.42 26.31 -6.36
N SER A 358 10.47 25.51 -6.55
CA SER A 358 11.82 25.76 -6.06
C SER A 358 12.84 25.56 -7.17
N GLU A 359 13.97 26.26 -7.07
CA GLU A 359 15.06 26.13 -8.05
C GLU A 359 15.62 24.71 -8.10
N GLU A 360 15.75 24.06 -6.93
CA GLU A 360 16.17 22.66 -6.84
C GLU A 360 15.20 21.73 -7.58
N ASN A 361 13.88 21.95 -7.46
CA ASN A 361 12.91 21.15 -8.20
C ASN A 361 13.00 21.42 -9.70
N LYS A 362 13.18 22.67 -10.14
CA LYS A 362 13.37 22.99 -11.56
C LYS A 362 14.58 22.26 -12.16
N ILE A 363 15.71 22.27 -11.44
CA ILE A 363 16.92 21.53 -11.86
C ILE A 363 16.65 20.03 -11.93
N PHE A 364 16.01 19.46 -10.89
CA PHE A 364 15.64 18.04 -10.87
C PHE A 364 14.76 17.66 -12.07
N GLN A 365 13.77 18.49 -12.41
CA GLN A 365 12.85 18.29 -13.53
C GLN A 365 13.57 18.35 -14.89
N ILE A 366 14.48 19.30 -15.07
CA ILE A 366 15.28 19.42 -16.30
C ILE A 366 16.16 18.17 -16.48
N GLN A 367 16.87 17.75 -15.42
CA GLN A 367 17.70 16.53 -15.48
C GLN A 367 16.87 15.29 -15.78
N ARG A 368 15.70 15.16 -15.15
CA ARG A 368 14.77 14.06 -15.39
C ARG A 368 14.28 14.03 -16.85
N GLN A 369 13.93 15.18 -17.41
CA GLN A 369 13.47 15.28 -18.79
C GLN A 369 14.59 14.92 -19.78
N GLN A 370 15.82 15.40 -19.54
CA GLN A 370 16.97 15.06 -20.37
C GLN A 370 17.23 13.54 -20.39
N LEU A 371 17.22 12.89 -19.21
CA LEU A 371 17.35 11.43 -19.12
C LEU A 371 16.23 10.70 -19.88
N TYR A 372 15.00 11.20 -19.77
CA TYR A 372 13.86 10.61 -20.47
C TYR A 372 14.03 10.70 -21.98
N ASP A 373 14.37 11.88 -22.50
CA ASP A 373 14.54 12.11 -23.93
C ASP A 373 15.68 11.25 -24.49
N GLU A 374 16.83 11.23 -23.82
CA GLU A 374 17.99 10.39 -24.18
C GLU A 374 17.58 8.91 -24.28
N GLN A 375 16.92 8.39 -23.25
CA GLN A 375 16.50 6.98 -23.20
C GLN A 375 15.40 6.69 -24.23
N TYR A 376 14.42 7.57 -24.39
CA TYR A 376 13.33 7.42 -25.34
C TYR A 376 13.84 7.38 -26.77
N PHE A 377 14.66 8.34 -27.18
CA PHE A 377 15.24 8.37 -28.52
C PHE A 377 16.11 7.14 -28.80
N LYS A 378 16.90 6.70 -27.80
CA LYS A 378 17.69 5.48 -27.90
C LYS A 378 16.83 4.24 -28.13
N LEU A 379 15.76 4.05 -27.35
CA LEU A 379 14.92 2.86 -27.41
C LEU A 379 13.98 2.86 -28.62
N ILE A 380 13.48 4.02 -29.05
CA ILE A 380 12.50 4.09 -30.14
C ILE A 380 13.13 4.03 -31.54
N LYS A 381 14.37 4.51 -31.69
CA LYS A 381 15.04 4.65 -32.99
C LYS A 381 15.04 3.37 -33.84
N PRO A 382 15.41 2.18 -33.33
CA PRO A 382 15.41 0.95 -34.12
C PRO A 382 14.04 0.59 -34.71
N PHE A 383 12.96 0.89 -33.96
CA PHE A 383 11.59 0.60 -34.37
C PHE A 383 11.04 1.59 -35.39
N ILE A 384 11.48 2.86 -35.33
CA ILE A 384 11.11 3.88 -36.33
C ILE A 384 11.83 3.60 -37.65
N GLU A 385 13.14 3.33 -37.61
CA GLU A 385 13.94 2.99 -38.79
C GLU A 385 13.45 1.68 -39.46
N SER A 386 12.97 0.74 -38.66
CA SER A 386 12.47 -0.56 -39.12
C SER A 386 10.94 -0.67 -39.15
N LYS A 387 10.19 0.44 -39.14
CA LYS A 387 8.73 0.45 -38.97
C LYS A 387 8.01 -0.49 -39.94
N SER A 388 8.33 -0.41 -41.23
CA SER A 388 7.72 -1.27 -42.26
C SER A 388 7.98 -2.76 -42.00
N SER A 389 9.18 -3.12 -41.54
CA SER A 389 9.53 -4.50 -41.21
C SER A 389 8.81 -4.99 -39.94
N VAL A 390 8.68 -4.14 -38.94
CA VAL A 390 7.90 -4.42 -37.72
C VAL A 390 6.43 -4.68 -38.06
N LEU A 391 5.83 -3.83 -38.89
CA LEU A 391 4.44 -3.99 -39.33
C LEU A 391 4.26 -5.22 -40.22
N GLN A 392 5.21 -5.56 -41.10
CA GLN A 392 5.18 -6.80 -41.87
C GLN A 392 5.26 -8.06 -40.98
N ALA A 393 5.98 -7.98 -39.85
CA ALA A 393 6.05 -9.09 -38.89
C ALA A 393 4.77 -9.26 -38.06
N SER A 394 3.88 -8.26 -38.06
CA SER A 394 2.64 -8.25 -37.27
C SER A 394 1.53 -9.19 -37.76
N ILE A 395 1.83 -10.06 -38.74
CA ILE A 395 0.92 -11.08 -39.28
C ILE A 395 0.67 -12.26 -38.34
N SER A 396 1.46 -12.37 -37.27
CA SER A 396 1.19 -13.26 -36.15
C SER A 396 1.87 -12.75 -34.88
N ARG A 397 1.32 -13.12 -33.72
CA ARG A 397 1.85 -12.77 -32.41
C ARG A 397 3.33 -13.15 -32.24
N ASP A 398 3.68 -14.40 -32.57
CA ASP A 398 5.03 -14.91 -32.38
C ASP A 398 6.05 -14.20 -33.28
N LYS A 399 5.68 -13.91 -34.54
CA LYS A 399 6.55 -13.17 -35.47
C LYS A 399 6.72 -11.72 -35.03
N PHE A 400 5.64 -11.08 -34.57
CA PHE A 400 5.70 -9.72 -34.06
C PHE A 400 6.63 -9.62 -32.85
N ARG A 401 6.45 -10.50 -31.86
CA ARG A 401 7.29 -10.56 -30.66
C ARG A 401 8.75 -10.85 -31.00
N ALA A 402 9.01 -11.87 -31.84
CA ALA A 402 10.37 -12.19 -32.27
C ALA A 402 11.03 -11.00 -32.99
N LYS A 403 10.27 -10.25 -33.81
CA LYS A 403 10.82 -9.07 -34.47
C LYS A 403 11.14 -7.94 -33.50
N ILE A 404 10.33 -7.77 -32.46
CA ILE A 404 10.61 -6.79 -31.41
C ILE A 404 11.83 -7.22 -30.59
N GLU A 405 11.92 -8.50 -30.21
CA GLU A 405 13.09 -9.06 -29.52
C GLU A 405 14.38 -8.84 -30.32
N GLU A 406 14.35 -9.05 -31.64
CA GLU A 406 15.48 -8.82 -32.55
C GLU A 406 15.96 -7.35 -32.54
N LEU A 407 15.03 -6.40 -32.52
CA LEU A 407 15.34 -4.97 -32.60
C LEU A 407 15.56 -4.32 -31.22
N SER A 408 15.13 -4.96 -30.14
CA SER A 408 15.06 -4.33 -28.84
C SER A 408 16.44 -4.20 -28.18
N LEU A 409 16.71 -3.00 -27.66
CA LEU A 409 17.84 -2.73 -26.78
C LEU A 409 17.52 -2.97 -25.30
N ASN A 410 16.26 -3.29 -24.97
CA ASN A 410 15.79 -3.55 -23.61
C ASN A 410 14.79 -4.71 -23.61
N GLU A 411 15.16 -5.83 -22.97
CA GLU A 411 14.34 -7.06 -22.92
C GLU A 411 12.92 -6.82 -22.37
N ASN A 412 12.73 -5.82 -21.51
CA ASN A 412 11.43 -5.51 -20.90
C ASN A 412 10.41 -4.97 -21.90
N ILE A 413 10.82 -4.46 -23.07
CA ILE A 413 9.90 -3.92 -24.09
C ILE A 413 8.92 -5.00 -24.54
N VAL A 414 9.43 -6.18 -24.86
CA VAL A 414 8.63 -7.31 -25.38
C VAL A 414 7.65 -7.81 -24.33
N GLU A 415 8.05 -7.79 -23.06
CA GLU A 415 7.20 -8.20 -21.95
C GLU A 415 6.04 -7.23 -21.69
N LEU A 416 6.19 -5.96 -22.04
CA LEU A 416 5.21 -4.90 -21.77
C LEU A 416 4.23 -4.62 -22.91
N ILE A 417 4.49 -5.11 -24.11
CA ILE A 417 3.62 -4.84 -25.26
C ILE A 417 2.21 -5.40 -25.05
N GLU A 418 2.07 -6.66 -24.66
CA GLU A 418 0.74 -7.26 -24.45
C GLU A 418 -0.01 -6.59 -23.29
N PRO A 419 0.63 -6.33 -22.12
CA PRO A 419 0.03 -5.53 -21.06
C PRO A 419 -0.48 -4.16 -21.52
N VAL A 420 0.24 -3.49 -22.41
CA VAL A 420 -0.18 -2.19 -22.95
C VAL A 420 -1.29 -2.36 -23.98
N LEU A 421 -1.17 -3.35 -24.87
CA LEU A 421 -2.13 -3.63 -25.93
C LEU A 421 -3.50 -4.04 -25.39
N HIS A 422 -3.54 -4.88 -24.36
CA HIS A 422 -4.80 -5.42 -23.83
C HIS A 422 -5.23 -4.77 -22.51
N GLY A 423 -4.32 -4.10 -21.82
CA GLY A 423 -4.59 -3.48 -20.54
C GLY A 423 -4.91 -1.99 -20.60
N ARG A 424 -4.97 -1.40 -21.80
CA ARG A 424 -5.21 0.04 -22.01
C ARG A 424 -6.26 0.35 -23.06
N LEU A 425 -6.83 1.55 -22.96
CA LEU A 425 -7.61 2.17 -24.02
C LEU A 425 -6.69 2.73 -25.11
N HIS A 426 -7.05 2.50 -26.37
CA HIS A 426 -6.31 3.00 -27.53
C HIS A 426 -7.10 4.14 -28.19
N PRO A 427 -6.59 5.39 -28.20
CA PRO A 427 -7.25 6.53 -28.85
C PRO A 427 -7.64 6.27 -30.30
N GLU A 428 -6.84 5.50 -31.02
CA GLU A 428 -7.07 5.13 -32.42
C GLU A 428 -8.39 4.38 -32.61
N LEU A 429 -8.79 3.56 -31.61
CA LEU A 429 -10.06 2.82 -31.65
C LEU A 429 -11.27 3.72 -31.36
N ILE A 430 -11.08 4.77 -30.56
CA ILE A 430 -12.10 5.79 -30.28
C ILE A 430 -12.35 6.65 -31.52
N ASP A 431 -11.28 7.07 -32.19
CA ASP A 431 -11.32 7.85 -33.42
C ASP A 431 -11.96 7.06 -34.57
N ALA A 432 -11.78 5.73 -34.58
CA ALA A 432 -12.47 4.81 -35.48
C ALA A 432 -13.96 4.58 -35.11
N HIS A 433 -14.44 5.19 -34.03
CA HIS A 433 -15.82 5.10 -33.52
C HIS A 433 -16.31 3.65 -33.35
N LEU A 434 -15.41 2.75 -32.96
CA LEU A 434 -15.78 1.37 -32.68
C LEU A 434 -16.65 1.32 -31.42
N SER A 435 -17.76 0.61 -31.49
CA SER A 435 -18.50 0.23 -30.27
C SER A 435 -17.61 -0.66 -29.39
N PRO A 436 -17.87 -0.73 -28.07
CA PRO A 436 -17.19 -1.67 -27.17
C PRO A 436 -17.11 -3.12 -27.69
N ILE A 437 -18.15 -3.60 -28.39
CA ILE A 437 -18.15 -4.94 -29.02
C ILE A 437 -17.05 -5.04 -30.08
N GLN A 438 -17.02 -4.04 -30.96
CA GLN A 438 -16.12 -4.01 -32.09
C GLN A 438 -14.68 -3.82 -31.62
N GLU A 439 -14.43 -2.96 -30.64
CA GLU A 439 -13.10 -2.74 -30.06
C GLU A 439 -12.51 -4.04 -29.51
N LEU A 440 -13.28 -4.78 -28.71
CA LEU A 440 -12.76 -5.97 -28.08
C LEU A 440 -12.59 -7.14 -29.08
N LYS A 441 -13.48 -7.27 -30.07
CA LYS A 441 -13.28 -8.21 -31.19
C LYS A 441 -12.03 -7.87 -31.99
N PHE A 442 -11.84 -6.58 -32.28
CA PHE A 442 -10.68 -6.08 -32.97
C PHE A 442 -9.39 -6.42 -32.21
N LEU A 443 -9.35 -6.18 -30.90
CA LEU A 443 -8.22 -6.55 -30.04
C LEU A 443 -8.00 -8.07 -29.96
N ALA A 444 -9.06 -8.89 -30.00
CA ALA A 444 -8.96 -10.35 -30.03
C ALA A 444 -8.29 -10.87 -31.32
N GLN A 445 -8.54 -10.17 -32.43
CA GLN A 445 -8.07 -10.49 -33.78
C GLN A 445 -6.89 -9.60 -34.20
N ILE A 446 -6.26 -8.87 -33.28
CA ILE A 446 -5.23 -7.86 -33.59
C ILE A 446 -4.02 -8.41 -34.37
N TYR A 447 -3.76 -9.71 -34.26
CA TYR A 447 -2.68 -10.41 -34.98
C TYR A 447 -3.15 -11.09 -36.27
N GLU A 448 -4.42 -10.93 -36.66
CA GLU A 448 -4.99 -11.46 -37.89
C GLU A 448 -5.06 -10.32 -38.93
N VAL A 449 -4.46 -10.54 -40.09
CA VAL A 449 -4.41 -9.52 -41.16
C VAL A 449 -5.80 -9.29 -41.72
N SER A 450 -6.21 -8.03 -41.81
CA SER A 450 -7.49 -7.68 -42.43
C SER A 450 -7.35 -7.54 -43.95
N GLN A 451 -8.38 -7.96 -44.69
CA GLN A 451 -8.50 -7.68 -46.12
C GLN A 451 -9.01 -6.26 -46.39
N ASP A 452 -9.65 -5.64 -45.41
CA ASP A 452 -10.09 -4.26 -45.48
C ASP A 452 -8.92 -3.32 -45.13
N ASN A 453 -8.59 -2.41 -46.06
CA ASN A 453 -7.41 -1.55 -45.95
C ASN A 453 -7.46 -0.61 -44.75
N ASP A 454 -8.64 -0.06 -44.44
CA ASP A 454 -8.79 0.89 -43.33
C ASP A 454 -8.65 0.16 -41.99
N THR A 455 -9.26 -1.02 -41.87
CA THR A 455 -9.11 -1.90 -40.71
C THR A 455 -7.68 -2.40 -40.53
N GLU A 456 -6.99 -2.78 -41.61
CA GLU A 456 -5.58 -3.21 -41.56
C GLU A 456 -4.67 -2.05 -41.12
N LYS A 457 -4.92 -0.84 -41.61
CA LYS A 457 -4.20 0.36 -41.20
C LYS A 457 -4.40 0.63 -39.71
N LEU A 458 -5.65 0.59 -39.24
CA LEU A 458 -5.97 0.75 -37.81
C LEU A 458 -5.26 -0.32 -36.95
N ARG A 459 -5.24 -1.58 -37.42
CA ARG A 459 -4.59 -2.71 -36.72
C ARG A 459 -3.09 -2.47 -36.55
N GLN A 460 -2.43 -2.05 -37.63
CA GLN A 460 -1.01 -1.70 -37.63
C GLN A 460 -0.71 -0.50 -36.73
N GLU A 461 -1.59 0.52 -36.73
CA GLU A 461 -1.46 1.71 -35.88
C GLU A 461 -1.57 1.36 -34.40
N VAL A 462 -2.57 0.58 -33.99
CA VAL A 462 -2.76 0.15 -32.59
C VAL A 462 -1.58 -0.69 -32.09
N LEU A 463 -1.07 -1.62 -32.90
CA LEU A 463 0.10 -2.44 -32.54
C LEU A 463 1.36 -1.59 -32.39
N PHE A 464 1.59 -0.66 -33.31
CA PHE A 464 2.76 0.21 -33.25
C PHE A 464 2.65 1.20 -32.08
N SER A 465 1.46 1.78 -31.85
CA SER A 465 1.15 2.64 -30.71
C SER A 465 1.40 1.93 -29.38
N SER A 466 0.96 0.67 -29.26
CA SER A 466 1.21 -0.17 -28.08
C SER A 466 2.71 -0.36 -27.80
N LEU A 467 3.50 -0.61 -28.84
CA LEU A 467 4.96 -0.67 -28.74
C LEU A 467 5.55 0.67 -28.26
N ILE A 468 5.12 1.80 -28.84
CA ILE A 468 5.59 3.13 -28.41
C ILE A 468 5.22 3.39 -26.94
N ASN A 469 4.01 3.05 -26.53
CA ASN A 469 3.54 3.25 -25.16
C ASN A 469 4.26 2.35 -24.15
N ALA A 470 4.65 1.14 -24.54
CA ALA A 470 5.53 0.28 -23.74
C ALA A 470 6.91 0.93 -23.52
N ILE A 471 7.50 1.52 -24.58
CA ILE A 471 8.77 2.26 -24.49
C ILE A 471 8.61 3.47 -23.57
N LYS A 472 7.58 4.30 -23.76
CA LYS A 472 7.29 5.45 -22.90
C LYS A 472 7.17 5.07 -21.43
N TYR A 473 6.49 3.95 -21.15
CA TYR A 473 6.36 3.43 -19.80
C TYR A 473 7.73 3.08 -19.18
N ILE A 474 8.57 2.34 -19.90
CA ILE A 474 9.92 1.97 -19.45
C ILE A 474 10.75 3.22 -19.18
N CYS A 475 10.78 4.16 -20.12
CA CYS A 475 11.51 5.43 -19.98
C CYS A 475 11.06 6.19 -18.73
N SER A 476 9.75 6.38 -18.53
CA SER A 476 9.22 7.05 -17.33
C SER A 476 9.61 6.30 -16.05
N TYR A 477 9.52 4.97 -16.03
CA TYR A 477 9.88 4.17 -14.87
C TYR A 477 11.38 4.25 -14.51
N GLU A 478 12.26 4.07 -15.48
CA GLU A 478 13.72 4.02 -15.28
C GLU A 478 14.29 5.38 -14.87
N THR A 479 13.82 6.46 -15.49
CA THR A 479 14.28 7.84 -15.22
C THR A 479 13.90 8.35 -13.84
N GLN A 480 12.85 7.77 -13.24
CA GLN A 480 12.36 8.14 -11.91
C GLN A 480 12.77 7.13 -10.83
N THR A 481 13.50 6.07 -11.19
CA THR A 481 13.95 5.04 -10.26
C THR A 481 15.47 5.09 -10.19
N SER A 482 15.99 5.50 -9.04
CA SER A 482 17.42 5.76 -8.86
C SER A 482 18.35 4.60 -9.21
N THR A 483 17.92 3.35 -9.04
CA THR A 483 18.71 2.17 -9.41
C THR A 483 18.74 1.87 -10.91
N LYS A 484 18.05 2.68 -11.72
CA LYS A 484 17.85 2.50 -13.17
C LYS A 484 18.33 3.69 -14.01
N ASN A 485 18.88 4.73 -13.40
CA ASN A 485 19.44 5.87 -14.12
C ASN A 485 20.82 6.28 -13.58
N TYR A 486 21.67 6.81 -14.47
CA TYR A 486 23.07 7.10 -14.14
C TYR A 486 23.26 8.31 -13.21
N LEU A 487 22.23 9.15 -13.06
CA LEU A 487 22.22 10.28 -12.13
C LEU A 487 21.71 9.90 -10.72
N ASN A 488 21.30 8.64 -10.51
CA ASN A 488 20.71 8.15 -9.25
C ASN A 488 19.47 8.93 -8.78
N LEU A 489 18.71 9.54 -9.69
CA LEU A 489 17.51 10.30 -9.38
C LEU A 489 16.36 9.38 -8.95
N ASP A 490 15.71 9.72 -7.84
CA ASP A 490 14.45 9.12 -7.39
C ASP A 490 13.49 10.25 -7.01
N ASP A 491 12.35 10.31 -7.69
CA ASP A 491 11.39 11.38 -7.55
C ASP A 491 10.71 11.36 -6.18
N ILE A 492 10.41 10.18 -5.63
CA ILE A 492 9.77 10.06 -4.32
C ILE A 492 10.75 10.38 -3.20
N GLU A 493 12.01 9.94 -3.32
CA GLU A 493 13.06 10.31 -2.37
C GLU A 493 13.34 11.82 -2.39
N PHE A 494 13.31 12.45 -3.57
CA PHE A 494 13.46 13.90 -3.71
C PHE A 494 12.28 14.68 -3.13
N LEU A 495 11.04 14.29 -3.46
CA LEU A 495 9.83 15.00 -3.08
C LEU A 495 9.40 14.73 -1.62
N LEU A 496 9.71 13.54 -1.09
CA LEU A 496 9.37 13.09 0.27
C LEU A 496 10.59 12.48 0.99
N PRO A 497 11.68 13.25 1.22
CA PRO A 497 12.97 12.73 1.68
C PRO A 497 12.96 12.14 3.09
N LYS A 498 11.97 12.53 3.91
CA LYS A 498 11.80 12.01 5.28
C LYS A 498 10.86 10.81 5.36
N SER A 499 10.18 10.46 4.26
CA SER A 499 9.21 9.36 4.27
C SER A 499 9.90 8.00 4.15
N ILE A 500 9.32 6.99 4.79
CA ILE A 500 9.71 5.59 4.62
C ILE A 500 8.85 4.98 3.52
N ARG A 501 9.49 4.57 2.43
CA ARG A 501 8.77 4.09 1.24
C ARG A 501 8.23 2.67 1.43
N LEU A 502 6.95 2.50 1.13
CA LEU A 502 6.25 1.23 0.98
C LEU A 502 6.18 0.89 -0.51
N SER A 503 6.19 -0.40 -0.84
CA SER A 503 6.05 -0.87 -2.22
C SER A 503 5.05 -2.00 -2.31
N ILE A 504 4.14 -1.89 -3.29
CA ILE A 504 3.25 -2.98 -3.69
C ILE A 504 3.91 -3.97 -4.65
N HIS A 505 5.08 -3.64 -5.20
CA HIS A 505 5.79 -4.50 -6.16
C HIS A 505 6.80 -5.41 -5.45
N ASN A 506 6.93 -6.64 -5.94
CA ASN A 506 7.95 -7.56 -5.45
C ASN A 506 9.28 -7.25 -6.14
N LYS A 507 10.11 -6.40 -5.52
CA LYS A 507 11.46 -6.09 -6.02
C LYS A 507 12.49 -6.76 -5.11
N PRO A 508 13.61 -7.29 -5.63
CA PRO A 508 14.68 -7.83 -4.81
C PRO A 508 15.15 -6.81 -3.78
N PHE A 509 15.36 -7.22 -2.51
CA PHE A 509 15.66 -6.29 -1.42
C PHE A 509 16.87 -5.39 -1.70
N HIS A 510 17.92 -5.90 -2.34
CA HIS A 510 19.10 -5.13 -2.75
C HIS A 510 18.78 -3.98 -3.73
N GLN A 511 17.68 -4.09 -4.48
CA GLN A 511 17.20 -3.05 -5.41
C GLN A 511 16.20 -2.09 -4.76
N THR A 512 15.68 -2.43 -3.58
CA THR A 512 14.59 -1.67 -2.94
C THR A 512 15.07 -0.48 -2.10
N ARG A 513 16.38 -0.27 -1.92
CA ARG A 513 16.91 0.78 -1.02
C ARG A 513 16.20 0.77 0.34
N VAL A 514 15.93 -0.41 0.91
CA VAL A 514 15.33 -0.55 2.26
C VAL A 514 13.87 -0.03 2.28
N GLN A 515 12.99 -0.66 1.49
CA GLN A 515 11.53 -0.42 1.47
C GLN A 515 10.76 -1.53 2.19
N PHE A 516 9.57 -1.23 2.70
CA PHE A 516 8.63 -2.26 3.15
C PHE A 516 7.76 -2.73 1.99
N LEU A 517 7.87 -4.02 1.65
CA LEU A 517 7.02 -4.64 0.63
C LEU A 517 5.68 -5.04 1.26
N ILE A 518 4.57 -4.48 0.78
CA ILE A 518 3.24 -4.68 1.36
C ILE A 518 2.21 -5.23 0.37
N LYS A 519 1.18 -5.86 0.92
CA LYS A 519 -0.05 -6.26 0.22
C LYS A 519 -1.13 -5.23 0.51
N THR A 520 -1.73 -4.69 -0.53
CA THR A 520 -2.87 -3.76 -0.46
C THR A 520 -4.20 -4.48 -0.71
N SER A 521 -4.16 -5.65 -1.36
CA SER A 521 -5.32 -6.50 -1.64
C SER A 521 -5.12 -7.94 -1.14
N SER A 522 -6.20 -8.72 -1.15
CA SER A 522 -6.21 -10.17 -0.95
C SER A 522 -5.54 -10.91 -2.12
N ASN A 523 -5.71 -10.41 -3.35
CA ASN A 523 -5.06 -10.93 -4.53
C ASN A 523 -3.65 -10.36 -4.66
N LEU A 524 -2.66 -11.13 -4.24
CA LEU A 524 -1.24 -10.77 -4.36
C LEU A 524 -0.88 -10.24 -5.75
N HIS A 525 -1.43 -10.83 -6.80
CA HIS A 525 -1.01 -10.60 -8.17
C HIS A 525 -1.72 -9.43 -8.86
N ARG A 526 -2.84 -8.96 -8.32
CA ARG A 526 -3.64 -7.90 -8.94
C ARG A 526 -3.95 -6.76 -7.97
N GLN A 527 -3.68 -5.55 -8.43
CA GLN A 527 -3.99 -4.31 -7.72
C GLN A 527 -5.44 -3.87 -8.02
N PRO A 528 -6.12 -3.19 -7.08
CA PRO A 528 -7.54 -2.86 -7.22
C PRO A 528 -7.86 -2.01 -8.45
N TRP A 529 -7.02 -1.04 -8.82
CA TRP A 529 -7.23 -0.21 -10.02
C TRP A 529 -6.95 -0.92 -11.36
N HIS A 530 -6.44 -2.16 -11.31
CA HIS A 530 -6.20 -3.01 -12.48
C HIS A 530 -7.26 -4.12 -12.62
N GLY A 531 -8.43 -3.95 -12.03
CA GLY A 531 -9.53 -4.87 -12.15
C GLY A 531 -10.78 -4.34 -11.48
N THR A 532 -11.82 -5.16 -11.43
CA THR A 532 -13.02 -4.86 -10.64
C THR A 532 -13.08 -5.79 -9.44
N VAL A 533 -13.63 -5.31 -8.33
CA VAL A 533 -13.78 -6.12 -7.12
C VAL A 533 -14.95 -7.09 -7.22
N THR A 534 -14.76 -8.29 -6.67
CA THR A 534 -15.80 -9.31 -6.50
C THR A 534 -15.92 -9.79 -5.08
N LEU A 535 -17.13 -10.20 -4.71
CA LEU A 535 -17.41 -11.00 -3.54
C LEU A 535 -17.63 -12.46 -3.97
N ARG A 536 -16.84 -13.38 -3.39
CA ARG A 536 -16.99 -14.83 -3.62
C ARG A 536 -16.77 -15.63 -2.36
N ARG A 537 -17.17 -16.91 -2.41
CA ARG A 537 -16.80 -17.90 -1.38
C ARG A 537 -15.37 -18.38 -1.63
N SER A 538 -14.59 -18.47 -0.56
CA SER A 538 -13.31 -19.18 -0.57
C SER A 538 -13.52 -20.68 -0.50
N GLN A 539 -12.48 -21.46 -0.83
CA GLN A 539 -12.48 -22.92 -0.64
C GLN A 539 -12.75 -23.33 0.81
N LYS A 540 -12.43 -22.46 1.78
CA LYS A 540 -12.68 -22.68 3.22
C LYS A 540 -14.05 -22.13 3.67
N LYS A 541 -14.98 -21.91 2.75
CA LYS A 541 -16.35 -21.41 2.97
C LYS A 541 -16.47 -19.98 3.53
N HIS A 542 -15.36 -19.26 3.73
CA HIS A 542 -15.33 -17.84 4.10
C HIS A 542 -15.64 -16.91 2.92
N PHE A 543 -16.18 -15.72 3.17
CA PHE A 543 -16.34 -14.68 2.15
C PHE A 543 -15.04 -13.93 1.93
N VAL A 544 -14.67 -13.75 0.67
CA VAL A 544 -13.42 -13.09 0.28
C VAL A 544 -13.72 -12.11 -0.84
N PHE A 545 -13.20 -10.90 -0.69
CA PHE A 545 -13.08 -9.96 -1.79
C PHE A 545 -11.91 -10.36 -2.68
N ASP A 546 -12.13 -10.46 -3.99
CA ASP A 546 -11.11 -10.76 -4.99
C ASP A 546 -11.13 -9.69 -6.08
N ILE A 547 -10.06 -9.59 -6.86
CA ILE A 547 -9.93 -8.62 -7.95
C ILE A 547 -9.50 -9.38 -9.21
N GLN A 548 -10.21 -9.19 -10.32
CA GLN A 548 -9.95 -9.78 -11.63
C GLN A 548 -10.42 -8.82 -12.74
N LEU A 549 -10.21 -9.21 -14.00
CA LEU A 549 -10.70 -8.47 -15.17
C LEU A 549 -12.23 -8.46 -15.16
N SER A 550 -12.84 -7.30 -15.47
CA SER A 550 -14.30 -7.20 -15.68
C SER A 550 -14.81 -8.28 -16.65
N LEU A 551 -14.04 -8.54 -17.71
CA LEU A 551 -14.37 -9.53 -18.74
C LEU A 551 -14.58 -10.95 -18.15
N LEU A 552 -13.76 -11.36 -17.19
CA LEU A 552 -13.87 -12.66 -16.54
C LEU A 552 -15.17 -12.80 -15.75
N TYR A 553 -15.65 -11.73 -15.13
CA TYR A 553 -16.89 -11.75 -14.36
C TYR A 553 -18.11 -11.86 -15.25
N LYS A 554 -18.08 -11.16 -16.39
CA LYS A 554 -19.08 -11.25 -17.45
C LYS A 554 -19.18 -12.69 -17.98
N LEU A 555 -18.06 -13.32 -18.35
CA LEU A 555 -18.01 -14.72 -18.80
C LEU A 555 -18.57 -15.70 -17.75
N ASN A 556 -18.19 -15.51 -16.49
CA ASN A 556 -18.61 -16.38 -15.39
C ASN A 556 -19.98 -15.99 -14.80
N LYS A 557 -20.74 -15.11 -15.49
CA LYS A 557 -22.10 -14.71 -15.14
C LYS A 557 -22.24 -14.17 -13.72
N TYR A 558 -21.21 -13.49 -13.21
CA TYR A 558 -21.30 -12.79 -11.94
C TYR A 558 -22.41 -11.73 -11.99
N ILE A 559 -22.94 -11.41 -10.82
CA ILE A 559 -24.04 -10.47 -10.68
C ILE A 559 -23.51 -9.11 -10.22
N PRO A 560 -23.69 -8.03 -11.00
CA PRO A 560 -23.25 -6.70 -10.61
C PRO A 560 -24.14 -6.12 -9.52
N VAL A 561 -23.53 -5.30 -8.66
CA VAL A 561 -24.21 -4.53 -7.63
C VAL A 561 -24.10 -3.05 -7.98
N PHE A 562 -25.23 -2.41 -8.27
CA PHE A 562 -25.32 -1.00 -8.61
C PHE A 562 -25.75 -0.15 -7.44
N VAL A 563 -25.20 1.06 -7.36
CA VAL A 563 -25.68 2.06 -6.41
C VAL A 563 -26.91 2.74 -6.96
N THR A 564 -27.99 2.76 -6.19
CA THR A 564 -29.14 3.61 -6.47
C THR A 564 -28.99 4.93 -5.71
N SER A 565 -29.14 6.02 -6.44
CA SER A 565 -29.26 7.36 -5.88
C SER A 565 -30.65 7.87 -6.23
N SER A 566 -31.46 8.21 -5.23
CA SER A 566 -32.63 9.07 -5.47
C SER A 566 -32.08 10.36 -6.07
N LEU A 567 -32.67 10.81 -7.19
CA LEU A 567 -32.28 11.99 -7.98
C LEU A 567 -31.98 13.20 -7.06
N SER A 568 -30.75 13.28 -6.57
CA SER A 568 -30.26 14.37 -5.75
C SER A 568 -29.31 15.16 -6.65
N THR A 569 -29.43 16.48 -6.59
CA THR A 569 -28.66 17.43 -7.39
C THR A 569 -27.19 17.53 -6.96
N THR A 570 -26.71 16.61 -6.10
CA THR A 570 -25.37 16.63 -5.53
C THR A 570 -24.40 15.85 -6.41
N ASP A 571 -23.35 16.51 -6.91
CA ASP A 571 -22.27 15.91 -7.71
C ASP A 571 -21.29 15.07 -6.86
N ASP A 572 -21.83 14.13 -6.07
CA ASP A 572 -21.05 13.25 -5.20
C ASP A 572 -20.70 11.90 -5.86
N TYR A 573 -19.76 11.19 -5.25
CA TYR A 573 -19.25 9.90 -5.71
C TYR A 573 -20.36 8.88 -6.04
N PHE A 574 -21.34 8.71 -5.16
CA PHE A 574 -22.41 7.72 -5.35
C PHE A 574 -23.39 8.12 -6.46
N SER A 575 -23.66 9.41 -6.61
CA SER A 575 -24.48 9.94 -7.69
C SER A 575 -23.77 9.77 -9.04
N LYS A 576 -22.45 9.92 -9.09
CA LYS A 576 -21.64 9.61 -10.28
C LYS A 576 -21.63 8.12 -10.62
N LEU A 577 -21.47 7.24 -9.63
CA LEU A 577 -21.61 5.78 -9.84
C LEU A 577 -22.97 5.42 -10.43
N ALA A 578 -24.05 5.95 -9.86
CA ALA A 578 -25.41 5.69 -10.32
C ALA A 578 -25.66 6.23 -11.75
N LYS A 579 -25.21 7.46 -12.03
CA LYS A 579 -25.31 8.09 -13.36
C LYS A 579 -24.54 7.31 -14.43
N ASN A 580 -23.36 6.82 -14.09
CA ASN A 580 -22.49 6.08 -15.01
C ASN A 580 -22.87 4.59 -15.13
N ILE A 581 -23.89 4.12 -14.39
CA ILE A 581 -24.29 2.71 -14.31
C ILE A 581 -23.06 1.83 -14.00
N GLN A 582 -22.22 2.32 -13.08
CA GLN A 582 -20.99 1.66 -12.70
C GLN A 582 -21.24 0.76 -11.47
N PRO A 583 -20.91 -0.54 -11.52
CA PRO A 583 -21.05 -1.41 -10.37
C PRO A 583 -20.03 -1.05 -9.29
N ILE A 584 -20.46 -1.05 -8.03
CA ILE A 584 -19.54 -0.87 -6.88
C ILE A 584 -18.80 -2.18 -6.54
N MET A 585 -19.35 -3.31 -6.98
CA MET A 585 -18.74 -4.64 -6.94
C MET A 585 -19.54 -5.65 -7.76
N TRP A 586 -18.99 -6.85 -7.92
CA TRP A 586 -19.66 -8.01 -8.50
C TRP A 586 -19.80 -9.15 -7.48
N VAL A 587 -20.82 -9.98 -7.60
CA VAL A 587 -21.11 -11.11 -6.69
C VAL A 587 -21.08 -12.42 -7.46
N HIS A 588 -20.34 -13.40 -6.96
CA HIS A 588 -20.25 -14.72 -7.57
C HIS A 588 -21.61 -15.45 -7.50
N PRO A 589 -22.08 -16.11 -8.58
CA PRO A 589 -23.41 -16.75 -8.63
C PRO A 589 -23.66 -17.78 -7.52
N ASP A 590 -22.64 -18.55 -7.15
CA ASP A 590 -22.71 -19.51 -6.02
C ASP A 590 -23.09 -18.87 -4.68
N LEU A 591 -22.91 -17.56 -4.50
CA LEU A 591 -23.37 -16.88 -3.30
C LEU A 591 -24.87 -16.58 -3.31
N ILE A 592 -25.52 -16.73 -4.45
CA ILE A 592 -26.95 -16.48 -4.65
C ILE A 592 -27.73 -17.79 -4.75
N LYS A 593 -27.09 -18.91 -5.13
CA LYS A 593 -27.73 -20.23 -5.27
C LYS A 593 -28.49 -20.69 -4.01
N ASP A 594 -28.03 -20.26 -2.83
CA ASP A 594 -28.64 -20.60 -1.54
C ASP A 594 -29.73 -19.60 -1.08
N TYR A 595 -30.00 -18.53 -1.86
CA TYR A 595 -30.93 -17.47 -1.49
C TYR A 595 -32.09 -17.41 -2.50
N ASP A 596 -33.32 -17.56 -2.00
CA ASP A 596 -34.54 -17.48 -2.82
C ASP A 596 -34.60 -16.18 -3.63
N GLN A 597 -35.23 -16.24 -4.81
CA GLN A 597 -35.35 -15.15 -5.80
C GLN A 597 -36.08 -13.88 -5.30
N GLN A 598 -36.39 -13.77 -4.01
CA GLN A 598 -37.13 -12.66 -3.38
C GLN A 598 -36.25 -11.65 -2.62
N PHE A 599 -34.92 -11.83 -2.57
CA PHE A 599 -34.05 -10.89 -1.85
C PHE A 599 -33.72 -9.64 -2.67
N ASN A 600 -34.01 -8.44 -2.14
CA ASN A 600 -33.43 -7.20 -2.65
C ASN A 600 -31.91 -7.19 -2.36
N GLY A 601 -31.14 -6.44 -3.15
CA GLY A 601 -29.67 -6.40 -3.05
C GLY A 601 -29.17 -6.07 -1.65
N GLU A 602 -29.88 -5.18 -0.94
CA GLU A 602 -29.58 -4.81 0.44
C GLU A 602 -29.70 -5.99 1.42
N MET A 603 -30.75 -6.80 1.30
CA MET A 603 -30.98 -7.95 2.18
C MET A 603 -30.02 -9.10 1.87
N LEU A 604 -29.65 -9.30 0.59
CA LEU A 604 -28.59 -10.25 0.23
C LEU A 604 -27.23 -9.80 0.78
N LEU A 605 -26.86 -8.52 0.61
CA LEU A 605 -25.61 -8.00 1.16
C LEU A 605 -25.62 -7.96 2.68
N SER A 606 -26.77 -7.69 3.30
CA SER A 606 -26.98 -7.87 4.74
C SER A 606 -26.64 -9.28 5.17
N LYS A 607 -27.14 -10.29 4.47
CA LYS A 607 -26.88 -11.68 4.84
C LYS A 607 -25.46 -12.15 4.52
N LEU A 608 -24.94 -11.79 3.35
CA LEU A 608 -23.61 -12.20 2.88
C LEU A 608 -22.47 -11.51 3.64
N LEU A 609 -22.62 -10.23 3.98
CA LEU A 609 -21.57 -9.46 4.63
C LEU A 609 -21.79 -9.31 6.14
N PHE A 610 -23.04 -9.44 6.63
CA PHE A 610 -23.43 -8.91 7.94
C PHE A 610 -24.34 -9.82 8.81
N ASP A 611 -24.68 -11.06 8.42
CA ASP A 611 -25.41 -12.00 9.31
C ASP A 611 -24.47 -12.56 10.40
N ASP A 612 -24.89 -12.56 11.67
CA ASP A 612 -24.00 -12.84 12.82
C ASP A 612 -23.39 -14.27 12.79
N ASP A 613 -24.07 -15.23 12.16
CA ASP A 613 -23.55 -16.59 11.91
C ASP A 613 -22.40 -16.63 10.88
N HIS A 614 -22.21 -15.54 10.14
CA HIS A 614 -21.20 -15.39 9.09
C HIS A 614 -20.25 -14.21 9.31
N VAL A 615 -20.48 -13.37 10.31
CA VAL A 615 -19.67 -12.16 10.65
C VAL A 615 -18.22 -12.49 11.03
N ASN A 616 -17.92 -13.72 11.44
CA ASN A 616 -16.54 -14.20 11.66
C ASN A 616 -15.81 -14.61 10.36
N ASN A 617 -16.49 -14.61 9.22
CA ASN A 617 -16.01 -15.20 7.97
C ASN A 617 -15.59 -14.20 6.89
N LEU A 618 -15.70 -12.87 7.10
CA LEU A 618 -15.18 -11.88 6.16
C LEU A 618 -13.72 -11.55 6.49
N ARG A 619 -12.81 -11.76 5.52
CA ARG A 619 -11.39 -11.41 5.67
C ARG A 619 -11.03 -10.25 4.72
N ILE A 620 -10.61 -9.13 5.30
CA ILE A 620 -9.98 -8.00 4.61
C ILE A 620 -8.49 -8.30 4.39
#